data_AF-A0AAW7X828-F1
#
_entry.id   AF-A0AAW7X828-F1
#
_cell.length_a   1.000
_cell.length_b   1.000
_cell.length_c   1.000
_cell.angle_alpha   90.00
_cell.angle_beta   90.00
_cell.angle_gamma   90.00
#
_symmetry.space_group_name_H-M   'P 1'
#
loop_
_entity.id
_entity.type
_entity.pdbx_description
1 polymer ?
#
loop_
_entity_poly.entity_id
_entity_poly.type
_entity_poly.pdbx_seq_one_letter_code
_entity_poly.pdbx_strand_id
1 'polypeptide(L)'
;MKLPEDKHQGQCDHCKSEVPLDAVVCAACGARWGSSTGKTRQQVYDLGKTKVKMGLVGAAFFAIFFAVTIYFESGWMLLSMALGFLAGPICVGWVIGGIISMRRAKTNLSIQWWRQS
;
A
#
# COMPACT_ATOMS: atom_id res chain seq x y z
N MET A 1 -7.11 6.36 -11.92
CA MET A 1 -8.12 5.30 -12.02
C MET A 1 -8.85 5.24 -10.69
N LYS A 2 -10.19 5.37 -10.69
CA LYS A 2 -11.02 5.11 -9.52
C LYS A 2 -11.46 3.64 -9.59
N LEU A 3 -11.28 2.89 -8.52
CA LEU A 3 -11.79 1.52 -8.39
C LEU A 3 -13.27 1.58 -7.98
N PRO A 4 -14.08 0.55 -8.31
CA PRO A 4 -15.46 0.49 -7.86
C PRO A 4 -15.53 0.57 -6.34
N GLU A 5 -16.46 1.37 -5.82
CA GLU A 5 -16.80 1.38 -4.41
C GLU A 5 -17.54 0.10 -4.08
N ASP A 6 -16.89 -0.79 -3.34
CA ASP A 6 -17.51 -2.01 -2.83
C ASP A 6 -18.42 -1.64 -1.65
N LYS A 7 -19.69 -1.36 -1.93
CA LYS A 7 -20.73 -1.19 -0.91
C LYS A 7 -21.31 -2.55 -0.53
N HIS A 8 -21.61 -2.72 0.76
CA HIS A 8 -22.36 -3.89 1.22
C HIS A 8 -23.85 -3.74 0.89
N GLN A 9 -24.59 -4.85 0.91
CA GLN A 9 -26.00 -4.90 0.52
C GLN A 9 -26.98 -4.47 1.64
N GLY A 10 -26.52 -3.66 2.60
CA GLY A 10 -27.35 -3.26 3.75
C GLY A 10 -27.54 -4.33 4.83
N GLN A 11 -26.81 -5.45 4.74
CA GLN A 11 -26.85 -6.53 5.74
C GLN A 11 -25.43 -6.97 6.11
N CYS A 12 -25.22 -7.29 7.40
CA CYS A 12 -23.98 -7.88 7.87
C CYS A 12 -23.94 -9.38 7.58
N ASP A 13 -22.92 -9.87 6.87
CA ASP A 13 -22.82 -11.31 6.59
C ASP A 13 -22.54 -12.17 7.83
N HIS A 14 -21.96 -11.57 8.87
CA HIS A 14 -21.55 -12.26 10.08
C HIS A 14 -22.71 -12.54 11.05
N CYS A 15 -23.57 -11.56 11.27
CA CYS A 15 -24.68 -11.65 12.24
C CYS A 15 -26.06 -11.46 11.61
N LYS A 16 -26.13 -11.25 10.29
CA LYS A 16 -27.36 -11.06 9.51
C LYS A 16 -28.26 -9.90 9.93
N SER A 17 -27.77 -8.99 10.79
CA SER A 17 -28.46 -7.74 11.11
C SER A 17 -28.43 -6.76 9.94
N GLU A 18 -29.46 -5.90 9.87
CA GLU A 18 -29.51 -4.77 8.95
C GLU A 18 -28.49 -3.71 9.36
N VAL A 19 -27.78 -3.18 8.38
CA VAL A 19 -26.70 -2.21 8.57
C VAL A 19 -26.86 -1.09 7.54
N PRO A 20 -26.78 0.20 7.92
CA PRO A 20 -26.88 1.32 6.98
C PRO A 20 -25.88 1.18 5.83
N LEU A 21 -26.27 1.49 4.58
CA LEU A 21 -25.45 1.27 3.37
C LEU A 21 -24.08 1.99 3.35
N ASP A 22 -23.91 2.98 4.23
CA ASP A 22 -22.71 3.77 4.44
C ASP A 22 -21.85 3.28 5.62
N ALA A 23 -22.34 2.33 6.41
CA ALA A 23 -21.67 1.88 7.62
C ALA A 23 -20.53 0.89 7.32
N VAL A 24 -19.32 1.28 7.73
CA VAL A 24 -18.10 0.44 7.61
C VAL A 24 -18.01 -0.59 8.75
N VAL A 25 -18.83 -0.46 9.80
CA VAL A 25 -18.82 -1.32 10.98
C VAL A 25 -20.26 -1.70 11.33
N CYS A 26 -20.47 -2.99 11.60
CA CYS A 26 -21.74 -3.50 12.07
C CYS A 26 -21.89 -3.21 13.57
N ALA A 27 -22.88 -2.38 13.95
CA ALA A 27 -23.15 -2.03 15.34
C ALA A 27 -23.50 -3.24 16.23
N ALA A 28 -24.17 -4.27 15.67
CA ALA A 28 -24.62 -5.44 16.43
C ALA A 28 -23.50 -6.42 16.81
N CYS A 29 -22.51 -6.66 15.95
CA CYS A 29 -21.48 -7.68 16.18
C CYS A 29 -20.03 -7.15 16.14
N GLY A 30 -19.84 -5.88 15.77
CA GLY A 30 -18.52 -5.26 15.62
C GLY A 30 -17.73 -5.73 14.39
N ALA A 31 -18.32 -6.55 13.51
CA ALA A 31 -17.69 -6.91 12.25
C ALA A 31 -17.49 -5.66 11.39
N ARG A 32 -16.39 -5.63 10.64
CA ARG A 32 -16.00 -4.50 9.80
C ARG A 32 -16.09 -4.89 8.33
N TRP A 33 -16.52 -3.96 7.49
CA TRP A 33 -16.62 -4.12 6.05
C TRP A 33 -15.31 -3.69 5.38
N GLY A 34 -14.65 -4.61 4.68
CA GLY A 34 -13.38 -4.29 4.02
C GLY A 34 -12.58 -5.53 3.61
N SER A 35 -11.32 -5.32 3.25
CA SER A 35 -10.35 -6.42 3.26
C SER A 35 -10.10 -6.89 4.71
N SER A 36 -9.42 -8.02 4.90
CA SER A 36 -8.98 -8.51 6.23
C SER A 36 -8.19 -7.51 7.08
N THR A 37 -7.76 -6.39 6.48
CA THR A 37 -7.04 -5.29 7.15
C THR A 37 -7.91 -4.04 7.38
N GLY A 38 -9.20 -4.07 7.05
CA GLY A 38 -10.10 -2.92 7.17
C GLY A 38 -9.96 -1.84 6.14
N LYS A 39 -9.25 -2.14 5.06
CA LYS A 39 -9.01 -1.19 3.98
C LYS A 39 -9.87 -1.51 2.79
N THR A 40 -10.42 -0.48 2.15
CA THR A 40 -11.14 -0.59 0.88
C THR A 40 -10.17 -0.86 -0.27
N ARG A 41 -10.68 -1.35 -1.42
CA ARG A 41 -9.87 -1.52 -2.64
C ARG A 41 -9.14 -0.25 -3.04
N GLN A 42 -9.85 0.89 -2.98
CA GLN A 42 -9.29 2.19 -3.29
C GLN A 42 -8.15 2.56 -2.33
N GLN A 43 -8.34 2.39 -1.01
CA GLN A 43 -7.29 2.66 -0.03
C GLN A 43 -6.05 1.77 -0.22
N VAL A 44 -6.23 0.49 -0.53
CA VAL A 44 -5.11 -0.43 -0.82
C VAL A 44 -4.37 0.01 -2.09
N TYR A 45 -5.10 0.43 -3.12
CA TYR A 45 -4.52 0.93 -4.36
C TYR A 45 -3.73 2.23 -4.13
N ASP A 46 -4.29 3.18 -3.38
CA ASP A 46 -3.65 4.47 -3.11
C ASP A 46 -2.41 4.33 -2.22
N LEU A 47 -2.44 3.41 -1.25
CA LEU A 47 -1.25 3.01 -0.50
C LEU A 47 -0.19 2.41 -1.41
N GLY A 48 -0.58 1.54 -2.33
CA GLY A 48 0.34 0.95 -3.31
C GLY A 48 0.99 2.01 -4.21
N LYS A 49 0.19 2.95 -4.72
CA LYS A 49 0.68 4.09 -5.52
C LYS A 49 1.66 4.96 -4.73
N THR A 50 1.37 5.20 -3.45
CA THR A 50 2.24 5.98 -2.56
C THR A 50 3.58 5.28 -2.35
N LYS A 51 3.58 3.96 -2.11
CA LYS A 51 4.81 3.15 -1.98
C LYS A 51 5.65 3.17 -3.25
N VAL A 52 5.03 3.04 -4.43
CA VAL A 52 5.75 3.17 -5.71
C VAL A 52 6.38 4.55 -5.84
N LYS A 53 5.62 5.62 -5.57
CA LYS A 53 6.14 6.98 -5.64
C LYS A 53 7.33 7.19 -4.69
N MET A 54 7.22 6.76 -3.44
CA MET A 54 8.30 6.86 -2.46
C MET A 54 9.54 6.06 -2.89
N GLY A 55 9.35 4.85 -3.41
CA GLY A 55 10.46 4.03 -3.91
C GLY A 55 11.17 4.66 -5.11
N LEU A 56 10.42 5.24 -6.06
CA LEU A 56 11.00 5.93 -7.22
C LEU A 56 11.72 7.22 -6.82
N VAL A 57 11.12 8.03 -5.94
CA VAL A 57 11.74 9.27 -5.44
C VAL A 57 13.00 8.96 -4.63
N GLY A 58 12.94 7.97 -3.74
CA GLY A 58 14.11 7.51 -2.99
C GLY A 58 15.22 7.02 -3.91
N ALA A 59 14.89 6.17 -4.89
CA ALA A 59 15.86 5.68 -5.87
C ALA A 59 16.50 6.82 -6.67
N ALA A 60 15.73 7.79 -7.14
CA ALA A 60 16.24 8.96 -7.86
C ALA A 60 17.17 9.80 -6.98
N PHE A 61 16.80 10.04 -5.72
CA PHE A 61 17.63 10.78 -4.77
C PHE A 61 18.98 10.09 -4.53
N PHE A 62 18.97 8.78 -4.25
CA PHE A 62 20.22 8.03 -4.04
C PHE A 62 21.08 7.95 -5.31
N ALA A 63 20.46 7.82 -6.49
CA ALA A 63 21.18 7.83 -7.76
C ALA A 63 21.88 9.18 -8.02
N ILE A 64 21.19 10.30 -7.77
CA ILE A 64 21.77 11.64 -7.89
C ILE A 64 22.90 11.82 -6.89
N PHE A 65 22.67 11.45 -5.62
CA PHE A 65 23.70 11.53 -4.58
C PHE A 65 24.95 10.73 -4.98
N PHE A 66 24.77 9.50 -5.47
CA PHE A 66 25.85 8.66 -5.95
C PHE A 66 26.61 9.29 -7.12
N ALA A 67 25.90 9.78 -8.15
CA ALA A 67 26.49 10.43 -9.31
C ALA A 67 27.32 11.67 -8.93
N VAL A 68 26.80 12.49 -8.00
CA VAL A 68 27.51 13.65 -7.46
C VAL A 68 28.77 13.22 -6.70
N THR A 69 28.68 12.19 -5.84
CA THR A 69 29.86 11.73 -5.10
C THR A 69 30.97 11.20 -5.99
N ILE A 70 30.63 10.53 -7.10
CA ILE A 70 31.61 10.08 -8.10
C ILE A 70 32.20 11.27 -8.85
N TYR A 71 31.36 12.19 -9.31
CA TYR A 71 31.80 13.34 -10.12
C TYR A 71 32.84 14.21 -9.41
N PHE A 72 32.69 14.40 -8.10
CA PHE A 72 33.63 15.18 -7.30
C PHE A 72 34.83 14.38 -6.75
N GLU A 73 35.01 13.11 -7.18
CA GLU A 73 36.05 12.18 -6.67
C GLU A 73 36.14 12.20 -5.13
N SER A 74 34.97 12.30 -4.50
CA SER A 74 34.86 12.53 -3.08
C SER A 74 35.31 11.29 -2.30
N GLY A 75 36.10 11.47 -1.24
CA GLY A 75 36.47 10.38 -0.32
C GLY A 75 35.27 9.66 0.32
N TRP A 76 34.07 10.23 0.19
CA TRP A 76 32.80 9.64 0.61
C TRP A 76 32.24 8.59 -0.37
N MET A 77 32.92 8.29 -1.48
CA MET A 77 32.47 7.31 -2.48
C MET A 77 32.20 5.92 -1.88
N LEU A 78 33.02 5.48 -0.91
CA LEU A 78 32.78 4.20 -0.23
C LEU A 78 31.51 4.24 0.63
N LEU A 79 31.22 5.39 1.24
CA LEU A 79 30.02 5.59 2.05
C LEU A 79 28.76 5.67 1.17
N SER A 80 28.85 6.28 -0.01
CA SER A 80 27.74 6.32 -0.98
C SER A 80 27.44 4.94 -1.57
N MET A 81 28.46 4.10 -1.82
CA MET A 81 28.27 2.70 -2.21
C MET A 81 27.57 1.89 -1.11
N ALA A 82 27.98 2.04 0.16
CA ALA A 82 27.34 1.36 1.27
C ALA A 82 25.87 1.78 1.45
N LEU A 83 25.58 3.09 1.34
CA LEU A 83 24.22 3.60 1.36
C LEU A 83 23.39 3.08 0.19
N GLY A 84 23.95 3.02 -1.02
CA GLY A 84 23.28 2.45 -2.19
C GLY A 84 22.95 0.97 -2.01
N PHE A 85 23.85 0.18 -1.42
CA PHE A 85 23.63 -1.23 -1.15
C PHE A 85 22.54 -1.47 -0.09
N LEU A 86 22.45 -0.61 0.94
CA LEU A 86 21.44 -0.74 1.99
C LEU A 86 20.07 -0.15 1.57
N ALA A 87 20.07 1.02 0.94
CA ALA A 87 18.85 1.74 0.58
C ALA A 87 18.25 1.27 -0.75
N GLY A 88 19.05 0.77 -1.68
CA GLY A 88 18.62 0.26 -2.99
C GLY A 88 17.56 -0.83 -2.88
N PRO A 89 17.80 -1.93 -2.12
CA PRO A 89 16.82 -2.99 -1.91
C PRO A 89 15.52 -2.49 -1.30
N ILE A 90 15.57 -1.50 -0.41
CA ILE A 90 14.39 -0.90 0.21
C ILE A 90 13.55 -0.16 -0.84
N CYS A 91 14.19 0.66 -1.68
CA CYS A 91 13.52 1.40 -2.75
C CYS A 91 12.86 0.44 -3.76
N VAL A 92 13.59 -0.60 -4.18
CA VAL A 92 13.08 -1.64 -5.09
C VAL A 92 11.92 -2.39 -4.45
N GLY A 93 12.04 -2.78 -3.17
CA GLY A 93 10.98 -3.45 -2.42
C GLY A 93 9.72 -2.60 -2.31
N TRP A 94 9.85 -1.28 -2.14
CA TRP A 94 8.72 -0.35 -2.11
C TRP A 94 8.02 -0.25 -3.48
N VAL A 95 8.78 -0.23 -4.57
CA VAL A 95 8.23 -0.22 -5.94
C VAL A 95 7.50 -1.54 -6.23
N ILE A 96 8.16 -2.69 -6.04
CA ILE A 96 7.57 -4.00 -6.32
C ILE A 96 6.35 -4.25 -5.44
N GLY A 97 6.45 -4.02 -4.13
CA GLY A 97 5.34 -4.18 -3.19
C GLY A 97 4.18 -3.21 -3.48
N GLY A 98 4.50 -1.98 -3.90
CA GLY A 98 3.51 -1.02 -4.36
C GLY A 98 2.76 -1.49 -5.61
N ILE A 99 3.45 -2.04 -6.60
CA ILE A 99 2.84 -2.60 -7.82
C ILE A 99 1.96 -3.81 -7.50
N ILE A 100 2.45 -4.73 -6.64
CA ILE A 100 1.69 -5.92 -6.24
C ILE A 100 0.42 -5.52 -5.50
N SER A 101 0.49 -4.57 -4.56
CA SER A 101 -0.69 -4.08 -3.84
C SER A 101 -1.70 -3.41 -4.77
N MET A 102 -1.24 -2.61 -5.73
CA MET A 102 -2.10 -2.04 -6.77
C MET A 102 -2.77 -3.10 -7.66
N ARG A 103 -2.06 -4.18 -8.03
CA ARG A 103 -2.64 -5.29 -8.79
C ARG A 103 -3.67 -6.07 -7.96
N ARG A 104 -3.34 -6.38 -6.71
CA ARG A 104 -4.27 -7.06 -5.79
C ARG A 104 -5.55 -6.26 -5.60
N ALA A 105 -5.45 -4.94 -5.42
CA ALA A 105 -6.60 -4.05 -5.30
C ALA A 105 -7.50 -4.07 -6.55
N LYS A 106 -6.94 -4.33 -7.74
CA LYS A 106 -7.70 -4.40 -9.00
C LYS A 106 -8.40 -5.73 -9.23
N THR A 107 -7.75 -6.86 -8.92
CA THR A 107 -8.21 -8.17 -9.40
C THR A 107 -8.61 -9.15 -8.30
N ASN A 108 -7.94 -9.12 -7.14
CA ASN A 108 -7.97 -10.25 -6.20
C ASN A 108 -8.40 -9.88 -4.78
N LEU A 109 -8.62 -8.60 -4.49
CA LEU A 109 -9.01 -8.18 -3.15
C LEU A 109 -10.50 -8.48 -2.95
N SER A 110 -10.84 -9.52 -2.18
CA SER A 110 -12.20 -9.71 -1.70
C SER A 110 -12.53 -8.70 -0.61
N ILE A 111 -13.66 -8.03 -0.75
CA ILE A 111 -14.24 -7.18 0.29
C ILE A 111 -15.40 -7.98 0.89
N GLN A 112 -15.35 -8.20 2.19
CA GLN A 112 -16.35 -8.96 2.92
C GLN A 112 -16.42 -8.47 4.36
N TRP A 113 -17.45 -8.90 5.09
CA TRP A 113 -17.50 -8.69 6.54
C TRP A 113 -16.45 -9.55 7.22
N TRP A 114 -15.59 -8.95 8.04
CA TRP A 114 -14.64 -9.68 8.87
C TRP A 114 -14.72 -9.23 10.33
N ARG A 115 -14.48 -10.16 11.25
CA ARG A 115 -14.27 -9.89 12.67
C ARG A 115 -12.88 -10.42 13.05
N GLN A 116 -12.05 -9.60 13.70
CA GLN A 116 -10.89 -10.15 14.41
C GLN A 116 -11.46 -10.97 15.57
N SER A 117 -11.35 -12.30 15.47
CA SER A 117 -11.63 -13.22 16.57
C SER A 117 -10.70 -12.95 17.74
#